data_AF-A0A940C9Q2-F1
#
_entry.id   AF-A0A940C9Q2-F1
#
_cell.length_a   1.000
_cell.length_b   1.000
_cell.length_c   1.000
_cell.angle_alpha   90.00
_cell.angle_beta   90.00
_cell.angle_gamma   90.00
#
_symmetry.space_group_name_H-M   'P 1'
#
loop_
_entity.id
_entity.type
_entity.pdbx_description
1 polymer ?
#
loop_
_entity_poly.entity_id
_entity_poly.type
_entity_poly.pdbx_seq_one_letter_code
_entity_poly.pdbx_strand_id
1 'polypeptide(L)'
;RVDDLVAWAADIKEYALQQALSGTHYEGFKVVEGRANRKYSDEAAVASAAENAGYDPYEKKLLGITAMTALMGKKKFEEVLGSFITKPQGKPALVPESDKRPAINTAFEDFSEN
;
A
#
# COMPACT_ATOMS: atom_id res chain seq x y z
N ARG A 1 -5.13 -22.94 -2.94
CA ARG A 1 -4.96 -23.63 -4.25
C ARG A 1 -4.57 -22.73 -5.41
N VAL A 2 -4.66 -21.40 -5.32
CA VAL A 2 -3.88 -20.50 -6.19
C VAL A 2 -2.58 -20.09 -5.51
N ASP A 3 -2.64 -19.81 -4.20
CA ASP A 3 -1.47 -19.45 -3.40
C ASP A 3 -0.37 -20.53 -3.47
N ASP A 4 -0.75 -21.80 -3.45
CA ASP A 4 0.19 -22.94 -3.55
C ASP A 4 0.92 -22.98 -4.90
N LEU A 5 0.27 -22.60 -6.00
CA LEU A 5 0.88 -22.55 -7.33
C LEU A 5 1.83 -21.36 -7.45
N VAL A 6 1.47 -20.21 -6.87
CA VAL A 6 2.33 -19.02 -6.82
C VAL A 6 3.59 -19.31 -6.01
N ALA A 7 3.46 -20.02 -4.89
CA ALA A 7 4.59 -20.46 -4.08
C ALA A 7 5.52 -21.38 -4.88
N TRP A 8 4.97 -22.41 -5.52
CA TRP A 8 5.77 -23.34 -6.32
C TRP A 8 6.52 -22.67 -7.48
N ALA A 9 5.87 -21.73 -8.19
CA ALA A 9 6.53 -20.98 -9.26
C ALA A 9 7.66 -20.07 -8.74
N ALA A 10 7.50 -19.51 -7.53
CA ALA A 10 8.56 -18.75 -6.87
C ALA A 10 9.78 -19.63 -6.54
N ASP A 11 9.54 -20.84 -6.04
CA ASP A 11 10.61 -21.81 -5.73
C ASP A 11 11.42 -22.18 -6.98
N ILE A 12 10.76 -22.41 -8.12
CA ILE A 12 11.46 -22.69 -9.40
C ILE A 12 12.33 -21.51 -9.82
N LYS A 13 11.81 -20.29 -9.72
CA LYS A 13 12.56 -19.08 -10.10
C LYS A 13 13.80 -18.93 -9.22
N GLU A 14 13.68 -19.16 -7.93
CA GLU A 14 14.80 -19.10 -6.99
C GLU A 14 15.84 -20.19 -7.27
N TYR A 15 15.39 -21.42 -7.50
CA TYR A 15 16.28 -22.53 -7.86
C TYR A 15 17.05 -22.25 -9.16
N ALA A 16 16.37 -21.79 -10.21
CA ALA A 16 17.00 -21.44 -11.48
C ALA A 16 18.02 -20.29 -11.32
N LEU A 17 17.73 -19.30 -10.48
CA LEU A 17 18.67 -18.23 -10.16
C LEU A 17 19.93 -18.78 -9.45
N GLN A 18 19.77 -19.67 -8.46
CA GLN A 18 20.90 -20.28 -7.75
C GLN A 18 21.79 -21.12 -8.68
N GLN A 19 21.18 -21.90 -9.57
CA GLN A 19 21.90 -22.66 -10.58
C GLN A 19 22.65 -21.73 -11.54
N ALA A 20 22.01 -20.64 -11.97
CA ALA A 20 22.64 -19.65 -12.85
C ALA A 20 23.83 -18.94 -12.19
N LEU A 21 23.70 -18.61 -10.90
CA LEU A 21 24.80 -18.06 -10.09
C LEU A 21 25.95 -19.06 -9.89
N SER A 22 25.66 -20.36 -9.93
CA SER A 22 26.66 -21.44 -9.83
C SER A 22 27.33 -21.77 -11.16
N GLY A 23 27.00 -21.05 -12.23
CA GLY A 23 27.62 -21.19 -13.55
C GLY A 23 26.76 -21.89 -14.61
N THR A 24 25.53 -22.30 -14.28
CA THR A 24 24.62 -22.91 -15.27
C THR A 24 24.06 -21.86 -16.22
N HIS A 25 24.21 -22.07 -17.54
CA HIS A 25 23.64 -21.17 -18.54
C HIS A 25 22.24 -21.61 -18.96
N TYR A 26 21.31 -20.67 -18.99
CA TYR A 26 19.95 -20.87 -19.52
C TYR A 26 19.79 -20.04 -20.79
N GLU A 27 19.53 -20.70 -21.92
CA GLU A 27 19.37 -20.02 -23.21
C GLU A 27 18.27 -18.96 -23.16
N GLY A 28 18.58 -17.75 -23.62
CA GLY A 28 17.68 -16.59 -23.54
C GLY A 28 17.69 -15.85 -22.20
N PHE A 29 18.43 -16.31 -21.20
CA PHE A 29 18.53 -15.67 -19.88
C PHE A 29 19.98 -15.33 -19.53
N LYS A 30 20.15 -14.23 -18.78
CA LYS A 30 21.43 -13.83 -18.19
C LYS A 30 21.23 -13.37 -16.76
N VAL A 31 22.20 -13.66 -15.89
CA VAL A 31 22.26 -13.09 -14.55
C VAL A 31 22.80 -11.66 -14.67
N VAL A 32 22.12 -10.71 -14.04
CA VAL A 32 22.54 -9.32 -13.94
C VAL A 32 22.37 -8.85 -12.51
N GLU A 33 23.06 -7.78 -12.15
CA GLU A 33 22.80 -7.11 -10.87
C GLU A 33 21.34 -6.64 -10.83
N GLY A 34 20.67 -6.97 -9.72
CA GLY A 34 19.35 -6.45 -9.45
C GLY A 34 19.38 -4.93 -9.31
N ARG A 35 18.22 -4.30 -9.49
CA ARG A 35 18.10 -2.85 -9.30
C ARG A 35 18.39 -2.48 -7.85
N ALA A 36 19.48 -1.77 -7.59
CA ALA A 36 19.76 -1.17 -6.29
C ALA A 36 18.94 0.13 -6.13
N ASN A 37 18.30 0.31 -4.96
CA ASN A 37 17.68 1.57 -4.61
C ASN A 37 18.72 2.51 -4.00
N ARG A 38 18.80 3.74 -4.52
CA ARG A 38 19.60 4.80 -3.91
C ARG A 38 19.02 5.12 -2.53
N LYS A 39 19.89 5.27 -1.55
CA LYS A 39 19.56 5.68 -0.20
C LYS A 39 20.56 6.77 0.21
N TYR A 40 20.11 7.73 1.00
CA TYR A 40 21.02 8.70 1.60
C TYR A 40 21.94 7.97 2.58
N SER A 41 23.24 8.20 2.44
CA SER A 41 24.25 7.61 3.33
C SER A 41 24.23 8.25 4.71
N ASP A 42 23.94 9.54 4.76
CA ASP A 42 23.79 10.34 5.96
C ASP A 42 22.69 11.38 5.70
N GLU A 43 21.54 11.19 6.32
CA GLU A 43 20.37 12.06 6.14
C GLU A 43 20.64 13.49 6.64
N ALA A 44 21.52 13.67 7.62
CA ALA A 44 21.84 14.99 8.18
C ALA A 44 22.80 15.75 7.27
N ALA A 45 23.82 15.07 6.74
CA ALA A 45 24.69 15.65 5.73
C ALA A 45 23.90 16.03 4.47
N VAL A 46 22.91 15.21 4.10
CA VAL A 46 22.02 15.47 2.96
C VAL A 46 21.09 16.64 3.23
N ALA A 47 20.45 16.70 4.39
CA ALA A 47 19.58 17.82 4.76
C ALA A 47 20.37 19.14 4.82
N SER A 48 21.56 19.14 5.44
CA SER A 48 22.41 20.33 5.49
C SER A 48 22.91 20.74 4.11
N ALA A 49 23.32 19.79 3.27
CA ALA A 49 23.69 20.09 1.89
C ALA A 49 22.51 20.66 1.09
N ALA A 50 21.30 20.12 1.28
CA ALA A 50 20.09 20.62 0.65
C ALA A 50 19.73 22.03 1.13
N GLU A 51 19.73 22.28 2.44
CA GLU A 51 19.46 23.59 3.05
C GLU A 51 20.49 24.64 2.64
N ASN A 52 21.79 24.30 2.64
CA ASN A 52 22.87 25.17 2.18
C ASN A 52 22.75 25.49 0.69
N ALA A 53 22.20 24.57 -0.09
CA ALA A 53 21.86 24.79 -1.50
C ALA A 53 20.50 25.51 -1.68
N GLY A 54 19.81 25.88 -0.60
CA GLY A 54 18.56 26.64 -0.61
C GLY A 54 17.29 25.81 -0.76
N TYR A 55 17.35 24.50 -0.52
CA TYR A 55 16.22 23.57 -0.61
C TYR A 55 15.72 23.15 0.78
N ASP A 56 14.39 23.00 0.93
CA ASP A 56 13.74 22.40 2.12
C ASP A 56 13.74 20.86 1.93
N PRO A 57 14.54 20.10 2.68
CA PRO A 57 14.69 18.66 2.46
C PRO A 57 13.52 17.83 3.02
N TYR A 58 12.58 18.46 3.71
CA TYR A 58 11.51 17.77 4.43
C TYR A 58 10.16 17.87 3.73
N GLU A 59 9.39 16.79 3.85
CA GLU A 59 8.03 16.73 3.30
C GLU A 59 6.99 17.24 4.32
N LYS A 60 6.15 18.20 3.92
CA LYS A 60 5.05 18.73 4.75
C LYS A 60 3.80 17.89 4.55
N LYS A 61 3.44 17.09 5.57
CA LYS A 61 2.30 16.17 5.49
C LYS A 61 1.00 16.78 6.02
N LEU A 62 -0.09 16.52 5.30
CA LEU A 62 -1.45 16.93 5.65
C LEU A 62 -1.95 16.19 6.91
N LEU A 63 -2.66 16.92 7.77
CA LEU A 63 -3.25 16.36 8.97
C LEU A 63 -4.38 15.38 8.61
N GLY A 64 -4.49 14.29 9.37
CA GLY A 64 -5.59 13.34 9.23
C GLY A 64 -6.93 13.95 9.63
N ILE A 65 -8.02 13.37 9.14
CA ILE A 65 -9.42 13.84 9.31
C ILE A 65 -9.70 14.23 10.76
N THR A 66 -9.49 13.34 11.73
CA THR A 66 -9.75 13.60 13.14
C THR A 66 -8.96 14.79 13.68
N ALA A 67 -7.69 14.93 13.27
CA ALA A 67 -6.83 16.02 13.69
C ALA A 67 -7.28 17.36 13.08
N MET A 68 -7.68 17.35 11.80
CA MET A 68 -8.29 18.51 11.18
C MET A 68 -9.64 18.85 11.85
N THR A 69 -10.46 17.86 12.22
CA THR A 69 -11.75 18.08 12.91
C THR A 69 -11.57 18.73 14.27
N ALA A 70 -10.59 18.28 15.05
CA ALA A 70 -10.27 18.88 16.34
C ALA A 70 -9.76 20.32 16.19
N LEU A 71 -8.93 20.60 15.17
CA LEU A 71 -8.32 21.90 14.95
C LEU A 71 -9.33 23.00 14.64
N MET A 72 -10.27 22.74 13.73
CA MET A 72 -11.26 23.76 13.34
C MET A 72 -12.62 23.58 14.03
N GLY A 73 -12.81 22.48 14.76
CA GLY A 73 -14.05 22.10 15.43
C GLY A 73 -15.05 21.46 14.46
N LYS A 74 -15.90 20.55 14.97
CA LYS A 74 -16.77 19.70 14.15
C LYS A 74 -17.66 20.47 13.17
N LYS A 75 -18.24 21.60 13.59
CA LYS A 75 -19.12 22.42 12.72
C LYS A 75 -18.38 23.02 11.53
N LYS A 76 -17.25 23.71 11.76
CA LYS A 76 -16.43 24.27 10.68
C LYS A 76 -15.75 23.18 9.87
N PHE A 77 -15.41 22.06 10.50
CA PHE A 77 -14.86 20.91 9.80
C PHE A 77 -15.86 20.28 8.83
N GLU A 78 -17.12 20.10 9.23
CA GLU A 78 -18.17 19.59 8.33
C GLU A 78 -18.55 20.64 7.27
N GLU A 79 -18.57 21.93 7.62
CA GLU A 79 -18.85 23.02 6.68
C GLU A 79 -17.74 23.17 5.63
N VAL A 80 -16.47 23.13 6.04
CA VAL A 80 -15.31 23.40 5.17
C VAL A 80 -14.76 22.14 4.53
N LEU A 81 -14.71 21.03 5.28
CA LEU A 81 -14.10 19.76 4.86
C LEU A 81 -15.10 18.62 4.71
N GLY A 82 -16.38 18.79 5.11
CA GLY A 82 -17.38 17.72 5.07
C GLY A 82 -17.78 17.31 3.65
N SER A 83 -17.86 18.24 2.71
CA SER A 83 -18.01 17.92 1.28
C SER A 83 -16.79 17.18 0.70
N PHE A 84 -15.64 17.19 1.39
CA PHE A 84 -14.39 16.55 0.98
C PHE A 84 -14.12 15.22 1.69
N ILE A 85 -15.07 14.71 2.47
CA ILE A 85 -14.94 13.45 3.20
C ILE A 85 -15.97 12.46 2.70
N THR A 86 -15.50 11.36 2.13
CA THR A 86 -16.35 10.25 1.67
C THR A 86 -16.10 9.04 2.55
N LYS A 87 -17.17 8.38 3.02
CA LYS A 87 -17.05 7.13 3.77
C LYS A 87 -17.27 5.95 2.82
N PRO A 88 -16.21 5.23 2.40
CA PRO A 88 -16.40 4.03 1.62
C PRO A 88 -17.05 2.93 2.48
N GLN A 89 -17.96 2.16 1.89
CA GLN A 89 -18.48 0.95 2.52
C GLN A 89 -17.32 -0.04 2.70
N GLY A 90 -17.19 -0.60 3.90
CA GLY A 90 -16.11 -1.54 4.21
C GLY A 90 -16.21 -2.81 3.35
N LYS A 91 -15.06 -3.41 3.02
CA LYS A 91 -15.05 -4.68 2.26
C LYS A 91 -15.80 -5.75 3.07
N PRO A 92 -16.77 -6.48 2.47
CA PRO A 92 -17.40 -7.61 3.12
C PRO A 92 -16.34 -8.64 3.51
N ALA A 93 -16.39 -9.11 4.74
CA ALA A 93 -15.47 -10.11 5.27
C ALA A 93 -16.28 -11.32 5.73
N LEU A 94 -15.81 -12.51 5.37
CA LEU A 94 -16.41 -13.76 5.84
C LEU A 94 -16.05 -13.92 7.32
N VAL A 95 -17.06 -13.82 8.19
CA VAL A 95 -16.92 -13.89 9.65
C VAL A 95 -17.71 -15.08 10.21
N PRO A 96 -17.32 -15.65 11.37
CA PRO A 96 -18.04 -16.75 12.00
C PRO A 96 -19.48 -16.39 12.40
N GLU A 97 -20.38 -17.37 12.45
CA GLU A 97 -21.81 -17.17 12.77
C GLU A 97 -22.09 -16.59 14.18
N SER A 98 -21.11 -16.63 15.09
CA SER A 98 -21.20 -16.00 16.40
C SER A 98 -21.01 -14.47 16.37
N ASP A 99 -20.61 -13.90 15.23
CA ASP A 99 -20.53 -12.46 15.04
C ASP A 99 -21.93 -11.85 15.08
N LYS A 100 -22.13 -10.87 15.96
CA LYS A 100 -23.43 -10.24 16.20
C LYS A 100 -23.87 -9.31 15.08
N ARG A 101 -22.98 -8.97 14.15
CA ARG A 101 -23.31 -8.10 13.02
C ARG A 101 -24.24 -8.84 12.07
N PRO A 102 -25.31 -8.19 11.57
CA PRO A 102 -26.23 -8.84 10.65
C PRO A 102 -25.48 -9.27 9.39
N ALA A 103 -25.74 -10.50 8.94
CA ALA A 103 -25.24 -10.98 7.67
C ALA A 103 -25.76 -10.05 6.55
N ILE A 104 -24.86 -9.65 5.66
CA ILE A 104 -25.23 -8.82 4.52
C ILE A 104 -25.89 -9.76 3.50
N ASN A 105 -27.22 -9.74 3.38
CA ASN A 105 -27.98 -10.48 2.37
C ASN A 105 -28.10 -9.65 1.09
N THR A 106 -27.03 -9.56 0.30
CA THR A 106 -27.06 -8.84 -0.99
C THR A 106 -27.91 -9.51 -2.07
N ALA A 107 -28.33 -10.77 -1.88
CA ALA A 107 -29.11 -11.51 -2.88
C ALA A 107 -30.55 -11.02 -3.06
N PHE A 108 -31.11 -10.22 -2.14
CA PHE A 108 -32.48 -9.72 -2.26
C PHE A 108 -32.57 -8.36 -2.99
N GLU A 109 -31.54 -7.51 -2.87
CA GLU A 109 -31.56 -6.14 -3.41
C GLU A 109 -31.31 -6.09 -4.93
N ASP A 110 -30.63 -7.08 -5.51
CA ASP A 110 -30.35 -7.19 -6.96
C ASP A 110 -31.58 -7.60 -7.80
N PHE A 111 -32.65 -8.14 -7.17
CA PHE A 111 -33.88 -8.59 -7.86
C PHE A 111 -35.05 -7.62 -7.77
N SER A 112 -34.86 -6.48 -7.10
CA SER A 112 -35.82 -5.37 -7.09
C SER A 112 -35.30 -4.19 -7.92
N GLU A 113 -34.81 -4.51 -9.11
CA GLU A 113 -34.72 -3.57 -10.24
C GLU A 113 -36.10 -2.94 -10.56
N ASN A 114 -36.07 -1.81 -11.27
CA ASN A 114 -37.15 -1.13 -12.02
C ASN A 114 -38.06 -0.13 -11.29
#